data_AF-A0A0W8G790-F1
#
_entry.id   AF-A0A0W8G790-F1
#
_cell.length_a   1.000
_cell.length_b   1.000
_cell.length_c   1.000
_cell.angle_alpha   90.00
_cell.angle_beta   90.00
_cell.angle_gamma   90.00
#
_symmetry.space_group_name_H-M   'P 1'
#
loop_
_entity.id
_entity.type
_entity.pdbx_description
1 polymer ?
#
loop_
_entity_poly.entity_id
_entity_poly.type
_entity_poly.pdbx_seq_one_letter_code
_entity_poly.pdbx_strand_id
1 'polypeptide(L)'
;MHGASGLMNLKHHPTVTGASSMRTAFFPGLALVFVLTACAMCADRARAEGRDGAYWNRLGEAEKTDLIIGVLEGLNLGESILHIILQNEYTMCSDILTSIARQTDTFFEGLTVGRIVEGLNAFYADGKNRSIPISWGVWVVARQDKSDRTVGKFIQELRTLYR
;
A
#
# COMPACT_ATOMS: atom_id res chain seq x y z
N MET A 1 -82.94 45.29 42.41
CA MET A 1 -83.92 45.25 41.29
C MET A 1 -83.17 45.40 39.99
N HIS A 2 -83.52 44.59 38.98
CA HIS A 2 -82.99 44.52 37.60
C HIS A 2 -81.57 43.95 37.48
N GLY A 3 -81.23 43.00 36.60
CA GLY A 3 -81.92 42.24 35.54
C GLY A 3 -80.85 41.29 34.97
N ALA A 4 -81.10 39.97 34.94
CA ALA A 4 -81.46 39.18 33.77
C ALA A 4 -80.38 39.05 32.67
N SER A 5 -79.94 37.79 32.48
CA SER A 5 -79.69 37.09 31.20
C SER A 5 -78.54 37.52 30.29
N GLY A 6 -77.67 36.55 29.96
CA GLY A 6 -76.70 36.71 28.88
C GLY A 6 -75.79 35.51 28.60
N LEU A 7 -76.37 34.44 28.06
CA LEU A 7 -75.84 33.53 27.02
C LEU A 7 -74.46 32.84 27.19
N MET A 8 -74.56 31.49 27.20
CA MET A 8 -73.55 30.52 26.79
C MET A 8 -72.79 30.95 25.53
N ASN A 9 -71.48 30.71 25.51
CA ASN A 9 -70.75 30.51 24.26
C ASN A 9 -69.67 29.43 24.45
N LEU A 10 -70.02 28.19 24.10
CA LEU A 10 -69.07 27.12 23.82
C LEU A 10 -68.25 27.55 22.60
N LYS A 11 -66.94 27.78 22.77
CA LYS A 11 -66.01 27.81 21.64
C LYS A 11 -65.22 26.51 21.57
N HIS A 12 -65.52 25.81 20.49
CA HIS A 12 -64.92 24.61 19.95
C HIS A 12 -63.40 24.50 20.07
N HIS A 13 -62.99 23.25 20.32
CA HIS A 13 -61.69 22.69 19.98
C HIS A 13 -61.21 23.12 18.58
N PRO A 14 -59.98 23.62 18.44
CA PRO A 14 -59.27 23.50 17.18
C PRO A 14 -58.70 22.07 17.07
N THR A 15 -59.27 21.34 16.12
CA THR A 15 -58.75 20.10 15.55
C THR A 15 -57.30 20.32 15.09
N VAL A 16 -56.37 19.50 15.58
CA VAL A 16 -54.99 19.45 15.10
C VAL A 16 -55.00 18.88 13.68
N THR A 17 -54.95 19.74 12.69
CA THR A 17 -54.88 19.38 11.27
C THR A 17 -53.43 19.17 10.86
N GLY A 18 -53.13 17.96 10.38
CA GLY A 18 -52.13 17.74 9.34
C GLY A 18 -50.67 17.67 9.78
N ALA A 19 -50.25 16.55 10.36
CA ALA A 19 -48.88 16.11 10.20
C ALA A 19 -48.66 15.78 8.71
N SER A 20 -48.02 16.69 7.97
CA SER A 20 -47.51 16.42 6.63
C SER A 20 -46.46 15.33 6.75
N SER A 21 -46.85 14.09 6.45
CA SER A 21 -45.94 12.97 6.24
C SER A 21 -45.06 13.32 5.03
N MET A 22 -43.88 13.88 5.30
CA MET A 22 -42.85 14.10 4.31
C MET A 22 -42.37 12.71 3.88
N ARG A 23 -42.95 12.18 2.80
CA ARG A 23 -42.42 10.99 2.12
C ARG A 23 -41.02 11.34 1.64
N THR A 24 -40.01 10.99 2.42
CA THR A 24 -38.64 10.84 1.92
C THR A 24 -38.70 9.82 0.80
N ALA A 25 -38.75 10.31 -0.45
CA ALA A 25 -38.50 9.50 -1.62
C ALA A 25 -37.05 9.02 -1.51
N PHE A 26 -36.88 7.83 -0.92
CA PHE A 26 -35.61 7.16 -0.93
C PHE A 26 -35.35 6.79 -2.39
N PHE A 27 -34.42 7.49 -3.04
CA PHE A 27 -33.99 7.18 -4.40
C PHE A 27 -32.86 6.15 -4.29
N PRO A 28 -33.15 4.83 -4.33
CA PRO A 28 -32.12 3.79 -4.16
C PRO A 28 -31.02 3.90 -5.22
N GLY A 29 -31.34 4.47 -6.39
CA GLY A 29 -30.36 4.72 -7.45
C GLY A 29 -29.26 5.71 -7.05
N LEU A 30 -29.57 6.73 -6.24
CA LEU A 30 -28.59 7.75 -5.84
C LEU A 30 -27.62 7.19 -4.78
N ALA A 31 -28.12 6.39 -3.85
CA ALA A 31 -27.30 5.65 -2.89
C ALA A 31 -26.40 4.62 -3.58
N LEU A 32 -26.92 3.90 -4.58
CA LEU A 32 -26.14 2.95 -5.37
C LEU A 32 -25.03 3.64 -6.17
N VAL A 33 -25.32 4.76 -6.82
CA VAL A 33 -24.32 5.56 -7.53
C VAL A 33 -23.25 6.07 -6.57
N PHE A 34 -23.63 6.54 -5.38
CA PHE A 34 -22.66 7.00 -4.38
C PHE A 34 -21.74 5.87 -3.89
N VAL A 35 -22.30 4.68 -3.62
CA VAL A 35 -21.52 3.50 -3.23
C VAL A 35 -20.60 3.03 -4.36
N LEU A 36 -21.07 2.99 -5.60
CA LEU A 36 -20.25 2.62 -6.76
C LEU A 36 -19.14 3.63 -7.02
N THR A 37 -19.40 4.92 -6.88
CA THR A 37 -18.38 5.98 -7.03
C THR A 37 -17.34 5.91 -5.92
N ALA A 38 -17.76 5.67 -4.67
CA ALA A 38 -16.85 5.49 -3.54
C ALA A 38 -16.00 4.21 -3.70
N CYS A 39 -16.59 3.10 -4.15
CA CYS A 39 -15.85 1.86 -4.44
C CYS A 39 -14.86 2.03 -5.58
N ALA A 40 -15.19 2.77 -6.64
CA ALA A 40 -14.28 3.06 -7.74
C ALA A 40 -13.08 3.91 -7.29
N MET A 41 -13.29 4.89 -6.40
CA MET A 41 -12.20 5.68 -5.81
C MET A 41 -11.30 4.88 -4.85
N CYS A 42 -11.83 3.86 -4.18
CA CYS A 42 -11.04 2.94 -3.35
C CYS A 42 -10.29 1.88 -4.16
N ALA A 43 -10.82 1.48 -5.32
CA ALA A 43 -10.21 0.46 -6.17
C ALA A 43 -8.84 0.89 -6.74
N ASP A 44 -8.63 2.18 -7.04
CA ASP A 44 -7.32 2.67 -7.50
C ASP A 44 -6.25 2.67 -6.38
N ARG A 45 -6.64 2.75 -5.10
CA ARG A 45 -5.71 2.59 -3.96
C ARG A 45 -5.25 1.15 -3.75
N ALA A 46 -5.95 0.19 -4.33
CA ALA A 46 -5.66 -1.24 -4.22
C ALA A 46 -4.79 -1.79 -5.36
N ARG A 47 -4.49 -0.99 -6.39
CA ARG A 47 -3.27 -1.22 -7.18
C ARG A 47 -2.13 -1.06 -6.19
N ALA A 48 -1.49 -2.18 -5.81
CA ALA A 48 -0.36 -2.23 -4.89
C ALA A 48 0.39 -0.89 -4.92
N GLU A 49 0.14 -0.03 -3.93
CA GLU A 49 0.84 1.26 -3.84
C GLU A 49 2.31 0.93 -4.05
N GLY A 50 2.91 1.51 -5.09
CA GLY A 50 4.25 1.16 -5.49
C GLY A 50 5.13 1.21 -4.25
N ARG A 51 5.62 0.05 -3.79
CA ARG A 51 6.59 -0.03 -2.69
C ARG A 51 7.92 0.44 -3.27
N ASP A 52 8.00 1.73 -3.54
CA ASP A 52 9.08 2.45 -4.19
C ASP A 52 9.73 3.45 -3.22
N GLY A 53 10.69 4.22 -3.71
CA GLY A 53 11.35 5.24 -2.90
C GLY A 53 10.42 6.36 -2.41
N ALA A 54 9.35 6.69 -3.12
CA ALA A 54 8.38 7.66 -2.66
C ALA A 54 7.55 7.11 -1.49
N TYR A 55 7.19 5.83 -1.53
CA TYR A 55 6.60 5.11 -0.40
C TYR A 55 7.58 5.02 0.77
N TRP A 56 8.83 4.60 0.52
CA TRP A 56 9.88 4.52 1.55
C TRP A 56 10.04 5.81 2.35
N ASN A 57 10.07 6.95 1.66
CA ASN A 57 10.28 8.26 2.27
C ASN A 57 9.10 8.72 3.16
N ARG A 58 7.94 8.05 3.10
CA ARG A 58 6.79 8.34 3.99
C ARG A 58 6.79 7.50 5.27
N LEU A 59 7.58 6.43 5.31
CA LEU A 59 7.60 5.49 6.43
C LEU A 59 8.40 6.04 7.62
N GLY A 60 7.94 5.71 8.82
CA GLY A 60 8.74 5.83 10.04
C GLY A 60 9.88 4.80 10.10
N GLU A 61 10.87 5.03 10.96
CA GLU A 61 12.05 4.14 11.05
C GLU A 61 11.72 2.70 11.46
N ALA A 62 10.73 2.51 12.34
CA ALA A 62 10.26 1.17 12.71
C ALA A 62 9.61 0.45 11.50
N GLU A 63 8.75 1.15 10.76
CA GLU A 63 8.06 0.59 9.58
C GLU A 63 9.05 0.24 8.46
N LYS A 64 10.10 1.05 8.27
CA LYS A 64 11.20 0.73 7.35
C LYS A 64 11.90 -0.56 7.75
N THR A 65 12.19 -0.74 9.03
CA THR A 65 12.84 -1.94 9.56
C THR A 65 11.98 -3.19 9.31
N ASP A 66 10.71 -3.14 9.69
CA ASP A 66 9.76 -4.24 9.49
C ASP A 66 9.58 -4.59 8.02
N LEU A 67 9.51 -3.59 7.15
CA LEU A 67 9.43 -3.79 5.72
C LEU A 67 10.66 -4.53 5.16
N ILE A 68 11.87 -4.16 5.61
CA ILE A 68 13.10 -4.81 5.16
C ILE A 68 13.20 -6.24 5.65
N ILE A 69 12.77 -6.53 6.88
CA ILE A 69 12.65 -7.91 7.36
C ILE A 69 11.76 -8.71 6.42
N GLY A 70 10.56 -8.20 6.09
CA GLY A 70 9.66 -8.88 5.16
C GLY A 70 10.22 -9.05 3.74
N VAL A 71 11.01 -8.09 3.24
CA VAL A 71 11.70 -8.23 1.95
C VAL A 71 12.75 -9.34 1.98
N LEU A 72 13.57 -9.40 3.04
CA LEU A 72 14.59 -10.44 3.19
C LEU A 72 13.97 -11.83 3.36
N GLU A 73 12.90 -11.94 4.15
CA GLU A 73 12.13 -13.18 4.26
C GLU A 73 11.55 -13.62 2.91
N GLY A 74 11.04 -12.66 2.13
CA GLY A 74 10.54 -12.92 0.78
C GLY A 74 11.64 -13.41 -0.19
N LEU A 75 12.85 -12.87 -0.10
CA LEU A 75 14.00 -13.34 -0.88
C LEU A 75 14.38 -14.78 -0.49
N ASN A 76 14.49 -15.05 0.81
CA ASN A 76 14.82 -16.38 1.33
C ASN A 76 13.74 -17.43 0.98
N LEU A 77 12.46 -17.06 1.08
CA LEU A 77 11.34 -17.91 0.68
C LEU A 77 11.36 -18.17 -0.84
N GLY A 78 11.65 -17.14 -1.63
CA GLY A 78 11.75 -17.26 -3.09
C GLY A 78 12.83 -18.25 -3.51
N GLU A 79 14.00 -18.20 -2.87
CA GLU A 79 15.09 -19.16 -3.10
C GLU A 79 14.67 -20.59 -2.74
N SER A 80 14.00 -20.77 -1.59
CA SER A 80 13.49 -22.06 -1.15
C SER A 80 12.46 -22.65 -2.12
N ILE A 81 11.53 -21.84 -2.63
CA ILE A 81 10.53 -22.28 -3.61
C ILE A 81 11.19 -22.66 -4.94
N LEU A 82 12.14 -21.85 -5.43
CA LEU A 82 12.89 -22.17 -6.64
C LEU A 82 13.63 -23.50 -6.50
N HIS A 83 14.22 -23.76 -5.33
CA HIS A 83 14.85 -25.04 -5.03
C HIS A 83 13.85 -26.20 -5.12
N ILE A 84 12.67 -26.09 -4.48
CA ILE A 84 11.64 -27.13 -4.49
C ILE A 84 11.11 -27.41 -5.89
N ILE A 85 10.74 -26.37 -6.65
CA ILE A 85 10.15 -26.53 -7.98
C ILE A 85 11.18 -27.14 -8.93
N LEU A 86 12.39 -26.58 -8.94
CA LEU A 86 13.41 -26.99 -9.91
C LEU A 86 14.02 -28.36 -9.57
N GLN A 87 14.03 -28.80 -8.32
CA GLN A 87 14.41 -30.17 -7.97
C GLN A 87 13.37 -31.21 -8.38
N ASN A 88 12.08 -30.87 -8.33
CA ASN A 88 10.99 -31.81 -8.57
C ASN A 88 10.53 -31.87 -10.03
N GLU A 89 10.64 -30.78 -10.78
CA GLU A 89 10.04 -30.68 -12.13
C GLU A 89 11.06 -30.64 -13.27
N TYR A 90 12.32 -30.25 -13.03
CA TYR A 90 13.30 -30.06 -14.09
C TYR A 90 14.62 -30.80 -13.81
N THR A 91 15.15 -31.52 -14.80
CA THR A 91 16.57 -31.90 -14.85
C THR A 91 17.43 -30.67 -15.18
N MET A 92 17.28 -29.57 -14.44
CA MET A 92 18.20 -28.45 -14.55
C MET A 92 19.53 -28.83 -13.92
N CYS A 93 20.63 -28.42 -14.56
CA CYS A 93 21.96 -28.54 -13.97
C CYS A 93 21.94 -27.82 -12.62
N SER A 94 22.22 -28.54 -11.53
CA SER A 94 22.27 -28.01 -10.15
C SER A 94 23.13 -26.74 -10.02
N ASP A 95 24.04 -26.53 -10.97
CA ASP A 95 24.95 -25.41 -11.07
C ASP A 95 24.24 -24.05 -11.22
N ILE A 96 23.08 -24.00 -11.90
CA ILE A 96 22.32 -22.74 -12.07
C ILE A 96 21.70 -22.30 -10.74
N LEU A 97 21.07 -23.24 -10.02
CA LEU A 97 20.51 -22.99 -8.69
C LEU A 97 21.61 -22.59 -7.70
N THR A 98 22.73 -23.31 -7.72
CA THR A 98 23.89 -23.02 -6.87
C THR A 98 24.47 -21.65 -7.17
N SER A 99 24.48 -21.22 -8.45
CA SER A 99 24.94 -19.89 -8.83
C SER A 99 24.01 -18.78 -8.35
N ILE A 100 22.69 -19.01 -8.30
CA ILE A 100 21.72 -18.01 -7.81
C ILE A 100 21.85 -17.86 -6.29
N ALA A 101 21.83 -18.98 -5.56
CA ALA A 101 22.03 -19.00 -4.11
C ALA A 101 23.35 -18.32 -3.71
N ARG A 102 24.45 -18.68 -4.36
CA ARG A 102 25.78 -18.12 -4.08
C ARG A 102 25.83 -16.61 -4.33
N GLN A 103 25.12 -16.07 -5.31
CA GLN A 103 25.09 -14.63 -5.56
C GLN A 103 24.34 -13.88 -4.45
N THR A 104 23.19 -14.40 -4.01
CA THR A 104 22.45 -13.81 -2.88
C THR A 104 23.31 -13.84 -1.62
N ASP A 105 23.88 -14.99 -1.27
CA ASP A 105 24.78 -15.12 -0.12
C ASP A 105 25.95 -14.13 -0.20
N THR A 106 26.62 -14.06 -1.36
CA THR A 106 27.78 -13.18 -1.55
C THR A 106 27.45 -11.71 -1.32
N PHE A 107 26.28 -11.23 -1.75
CA PHE A 107 25.95 -9.81 -1.63
C PHE A 107 25.37 -9.44 -0.26
N PHE A 108 24.67 -10.37 0.41
CA PHE A 108 24.03 -10.10 1.69
C PHE A 108 24.85 -10.54 2.90
N GLU A 109 25.95 -11.28 2.72
CA GLU A 109 26.83 -11.71 3.81
C GLU A 109 27.30 -10.51 4.65
N GLY A 110 27.02 -10.54 5.96
CA GLY A 110 27.44 -9.49 6.90
C GLY A 110 26.67 -8.16 6.76
N LEU A 111 25.66 -8.09 5.90
CA LEU A 111 24.81 -6.92 5.75
C LEU A 111 23.64 -6.99 6.73
N THR A 112 23.64 -6.11 7.73
CA THR A 112 22.57 -6.07 8.73
C THR A 112 21.35 -5.30 8.21
N VAL A 113 20.17 -5.58 8.77
CA VAL A 113 18.94 -4.83 8.45
C VAL A 113 19.13 -3.32 8.63
N GLY A 114 19.78 -2.89 9.73
CA GLY A 114 20.07 -1.48 9.97
C GLY A 114 20.92 -0.85 8.86
N ARG A 115 21.96 -1.54 8.39
CA ARG A 115 22.80 -1.07 7.27
C ARG A 115 22.02 -1.00 5.95
N ILE A 116 21.06 -1.89 5.74
CA ILE A 116 20.15 -1.82 4.58
C ILE A 116 19.26 -0.58 4.68
N VAL A 117 18.65 -0.33 5.83
CA VAL A 117 17.80 0.84 6.07
C VAL A 117 18.58 2.14 5.86
N GLU A 118 19.79 2.24 6.41
CA GLU A 118 20.69 3.39 6.21
C GLU A 118 21.06 3.58 4.74
N GLY A 119 21.44 2.51 4.05
CA GLY A 119 21.77 2.54 2.63
C GLY A 119 20.58 2.97 1.76
N LEU A 120 19.37 2.50 2.08
CA LEU A 120 18.15 2.89 1.38
C LEU A 120 17.77 4.34 1.65
N ASN A 121 17.94 4.83 2.88
CA ASN A 121 17.78 6.24 3.21
C ASN A 121 18.72 7.11 2.35
N ALA A 122 19.98 6.72 2.21
CA ALA A 122 20.94 7.42 1.36
C ALA A 122 20.58 7.31 -0.13
N PHE A 123 20.16 6.14 -0.59
CA PHE A 123 19.79 5.89 -1.98
C PHE A 123 18.56 6.69 -2.40
N TYR A 124 17.50 6.71 -1.59
CA TYR A 124 16.24 7.40 -1.89
C TYR A 124 16.23 8.89 -1.54
N ALA A 125 17.30 9.41 -0.94
CA ALA A 125 17.54 10.84 -0.83
C ALA A 125 17.69 11.51 -2.22
N ASP A 126 18.23 10.80 -3.21
CA ASP A 126 18.23 11.26 -4.60
C ASP A 126 16.82 11.12 -5.20
N GLY A 127 16.22 12.25 -5.58
CA GLY A 127 14.91 12.32 -6.20
C GLY A 127 14.76 11.43 -7.45
N LYS A 128 15.86 11.16 -8.17
CA LYS A 128 15.87 10.30 -9.36
C LYS A 128 15.63 8.82 -9.05
N ASN A 129 15.70 8.44 -7.78
CA ASN A 129 15.53 7.05 -7.35
C ASN A 129 14.13 6.77 -6.77
N ARG A 130 13.27 7.79 -6.63
CA ARG A 130 12.00 7.66 -5.88
C ARG A 130 11.00 6.69 -6.51
N SER A 131 11.06 6.47 -7.80
CA SER A 131 10.22 5.53 -8.54
C SER A 131 10.76 4.10 -8.56
N ILE A 132 12.00 3.88 -8.10
CA ILE A 132 12.63 2.55 -8.10
C ILE A 132 12.02 1.73 -6.95
N PRO A 133 11.51 0.51 -7.23
CA PRO A 133 10.99 -0.39 -6.20
C PRO A 133 12.00 -0.70 -5.10
N ILE A 134 11.51 -0.83 -3.86
CA ILE A 134 12.33 -1.08 -2.65
C ILE A 134 13.10 -2.39 -2.77
N SER A 135 12.52 -3.43 -3.36
CA SER A 135 13.23 -4.68 -3.63
C SER A 135 14.49 -4.46 -4.49
N TRP A 136 14.43 -3.59 -5.49
CA TRP A 136 15.61 -3.22 -6.28
C TRP A 136 16.57 -2.30 -5.52
N GLY A 137 16.05 -1.39 -4.71
CA GLY A 137 16.87 -0.58 -3.80
C GLY A 137 17.72 -1.44 -2.86
N VAL A 138 17.14 -2.53 -2.31
CA VAL A 138 17.86 -3.47 -1.44
C VAL A 138 19.04 -4.11 -2.18
N TRP A 139 18.85 -4.53 -3.43
CA TRP A 139 19.94 -5.04 -4.27
C TRP A 139 21.01 -3.99 -4.59
N VAL A 140 20.62 -2.72 -4.78
CA VAL A 140 21.59 -1.62 -4.94
C VAL A 140 22.46 -1.50 -3.69
N VAL A 141 21.86 -1.48 -2.50
CA VAL A 141 22.60 -1.36 -1.24
C VAL A 141 23.54 -2.54 -1.02
N ALA A 142 23.08 -3.77 -1.27
CA ALA A 142 23.92 -4.96 -1.15
C ALA A 142 25.12 -4.94 -2.10
N ARG A 143 24.92 -4.49 -3.35
CA ARG A 143 26.00 -4.29 -4.32
C ARG A 143 26.97 -3.18 -3.92
N GLN A 144 26.46 -2.08 -3.35
CA GLN A 144 27.29 -1.00 -2.84
C GLN A 144 28.15 -1.47 -1.65
N ASP A 145 27.59 -2.24 -0.72
CA ASP A 145 28.33 -2.82 0.42
C ASP A 145 29.52 -3.67 -0.06
N LYS A 146 29.32 -4.47 -1.10
CA LYS A 146 30.39 -5.29 -1.70
C LYS A 146 31.30 -4.56 -2.67
N SER A 147 31.16 -3.23 -2.80
CA SER A 147 31.95 -2.44 -3.75
C SER A 147 31.89 -2.98 -5.19
N ASP A 148 30.71 -3.46 -5.62
CA ASP A 148 30.47 -3.95 -6.98
C ASP A 148 30.71 -2.83 -7.99
N ARG A 149 31.71 -3.01 -8.86
CA ARG A 149 32.09 -2.03 -9.89
C ARG A 149 30.98 -1.75 -10.90
N THR A 150 29.99 -2.64 -11.01
CA THR A 150 28.88 -2.53 -11.97
C THR A 150 27.66 -1.80 -11.40
N VAL A 151 27.63 -1.49 -10.10
CA VAL A 151 26.46 -0.90 -9.43
C VAL A 151 26.03 0.43 -10.02
N GLY A 152 26.97 1.25 -10.49
CA GLY A 152 26.67 2.52 -11.16
C GLY A 152 25.86 2.33 -12.45
N LYS A 153 26.22 1.33 -13.27
CA LYS A 153 25.49 0.99 -14.49
C LYS A 153 24.10 0.43 -14.14
N PHE A 154 24.05 -0.45 -13.15
CA PHE A 154 22.81 -1.04 -12.66
C PHE A 154 21.78 0.01 -12.21
N ILE A 155 22.21 1.02 -11.45
CA ILE A 155 21.35 2.14 -11.04
C ILE A 155 20.81 2.91 -12.26
N GLN A 156 21.63 3.12 -13.30
CA GLN A 156 21.18 3.82 -14.52
C GLN A 156 20.14 3.02 -15.31
N GLU A 157 20.27 1.70 -15.36
CA GLU A 157 19.28 0.81 -15.97
C GLU A 157 17.97 0.88 -15.20
N LEU A 158 18.00 0.82 -13.86
CA LEU A 158 16.81 0.97 -13.01
C LEU A 158 16.12 2.32 -13.21
N ARG A 159 16.87 3.42 -13.25
CA ARG A 159 16.34 4.77 -13.53
C ARG A 159 15.72 4.90 -14.92
N THR A 160 16.13 4.06 -15.86
CA THR A 160 15.55 4.05 -17.20
C THR A 160 14.25 3.23 -17.22
N LEU A 161 14.21 2.14 -16.47
CA LEU A 161 13.04 1.26 -16.39
C LEU A 161 11.90 1.87 -15.58
N TYR A 162 12.21 2.61 -14.52
CA TYR A 162 11.25 3.15 -13.56
C TYR A 162 11.18 4.69 -13.63
N ARG A 163 10.85 5.29 -14.76
CA ARG A 163 10.72 6.76 -14.89
C ARG A 163 9.37 7.30 -14.46
#